data_AF-A0A0C2FCH6-F1
#
_entry.id   AF-A0A0C2FCH6-F1
#
_cell.length_a   1.000
_cell.length_b   1.000
_cell.length_c   1.000
_cell.angle_alpha   90.00
_cell.angle_beta   90.00
_cell.angle_gamma   90.00
#
_symmetry.space_group_name_H-M   'P 1'
#
loop_
_entity.id
_entity.type
_entity.pdbx_description
1 polymer ?
#
loop_
_entity_poly.entity_id
_entity_poly.type
_entity_poly.pdbx_seq_one_letter_code
_entity_poly.pdbx_strand_id
1 'polypeptide(L)'
;VRSVTLHDTKNARWIDLSAQYYLTEEDIGKNRAAASFERLAELNDSVNCQLVVDELTEDFVKQFDFLIEYVDAETGDVTTLENQMHGLEDGDHVTFSEVKGMTQLNGCSPLKITVKKPHVFNIGDAAKNMSPYEEGGRVKQVK
;
A
#
# COMPACT_ATOMS: atom_id res chain seq x y z
N VAL A 1 11.57 0.96 -1.35
CA VAL A 1 10.50 0.44 -0.46
C VAL A 1 10.90 0.73 0.98
N ARG A 2 10.02 1.37 1.79
CA ARG A 2 10.32 1.76 3.18
C ARG A 2 9.91 0.70 4.20
N SER A 3 8.88 -0.07 3.88
CA SER A 3 8.37 -1.15 4.71
C SER A 3 8.02 -2.35 3.83
N VAL A 4 8.36 -3.55 4.28
CA VAL A 4 8.01 -4.81 3.63
C VAL A 4 7.31 -5.68 4.65
N THR A 5 6.11 -6.13 4.32
CA THR A 5 5.38 -7.09 5.17
C THR A 5 5.39 -8.45 4.48
N LEU A 6 6.00 -9.43 5.13
CA LEU A 6 6.11 -10.79 4.64
C LEU A 6 4.93 -11.62 5.15
N HIS A 7 4.18 -12.21 4.22
CA HIS A 7 2.99 -13.01 4.51
C HIS A 7 3.04 -14.36 3.81
N ASP A 8 2.84 -15.43 4.59
CA ASP A 8 2.57 -16.78 4.11
C ASP A 8 1.83 -17.53 5.23
N THR A 9 0.76 -18.27 4.91
CA THR A 9 0.03 -19.09 5.89
C THR A 9 0.51 -20.53 5.92
N LYS A 10 1.38 -20.93 4.99
CA LYS A 10 1.79 -22.32 4.80
C LYS A 10 3.12 -22.61 5.47
N ASN A 11 3.26 -23.88 5.86
CA ASN A 11 4.53 -24.40 6.37
C ASN A 11 5.48 -24.76 5.24
N ALA A 12 6.78 -24.71 5.54
CA ALA A 12 7.86 -25.09 4.64
C ALA A 12 7.85 -26.61 4.42
N ARG A 13 8.02 -27.01 3.16
CA ARG A 13 8.07 -28.40 2.70
C ARG A 13 9.34 -28.63 1.89
N TRP A 14 9.72 -29.89 1.73
CA TRP A 14 10.84 -30.30 0.89
C TRP A 14 10.87 -29.68 -0.51
N ILE A 15 9.71 -29.56 -1.17
CA ILE A 15 9.62 -28.94 -2.51
C ILE A 15 9.98 -27.45 -2.50
N ASP A 16 9.75 -26.76 -1.38
CA ASP A 16 9.98 -25.31 -1.26
C ASP A 16 11.49 -25.01 -1.20
N LEU A 17 12.33 -25.95 -0.70
CA LEU A 17 13.79 -25.81 -0.61
C LEU A 17 14.50 -25.70 -1.97
N SER A 18 13.85 -26.15 -3.05
CA SER A 18 14.44 -26.09 -4.40
C SER A 18 14.49 -24.66 -4.97
N ALA A 19 13.61 -23.77 -4.51
CA ALA A 19 13.46 -22.42 -5.06
C ALA A 19 13.59 -21.32 -4.02
N GLN A 20 13.23 -21.58 -2.75
CA GLN A 20 13.28 -20.59 -1.69
C GLN A 20 14.63 -20.65 -0.96
N TYR A 21 15.57 -19.80 -1.38
CA TYR A 21 16.95 -19.77 -0.89
C TYR A 21 17.07 -19.55 0.62
N TYR A 22 16.09 -18.89 1.23
CA TYR A 22 16.06 -18.66 2.68
C TYR A 22 15.54 -19.83 3.51
N LEU A 23 15.14 -20.96 2.94
CA LEU A 23 14.71 -22.12 3.73
C LEU A 23 15.82 -23.16 3.82
N THR A 24 15.98 -23.77 5.00
CA THR A 24 16.84 -24.94 5.18
C THR A 24 16.01 -26.17 5.55
N GLU A 25 16.65 -27.35 5.56
CA GLU A 25 15.99 -28.58 6.02
C GLU A 25 15.46 -28.49 7.46
N GLU A 26 16.09 -27.67 8.31
CA GLU A 26 15.67 -27.44 9.70
C GLU A 26 14.38 -26.61 9.81
N ASP A 27 14.00 -25.92 8.73
CA ASP A 27 12.80 -25.09 8.69
C ASP A 27 11.56 -25.86 8.23
N ILE A 28 11.72 -27.12 7.79
CA ILE A 28 10.60 -27.98 7.37
C ILE A 28 9.60 -28.11 8.52
N GLY A 29 8.33 -27.81 8.21
CA GLY A 29 7.24 -27.81 9.19
C GLY A 29 7.03 -26.48 9.92
N LYS A 30 7.97 -25.52 9.85
CA LYS A 30 7.77 -24.14 10.32
C LYS A 30 7.06 -23.31 9.25
N ASN A 31 6.45 -22.19 9.64
CA ASN A 31 5.87 -21.24 8.69
C ASN A 31 6.95 -20.65 7.77
N ARG A 32 6.68 -20.57 6.46
CA ARG A 32 7.66 -20.14 5.47
C ARG A 32 8.07 -18.67 5.60
N ALA A 33 7.09 -17.80 5.85
CA ALA A 33 7.37 -16.37 6.05
C ALA A 33 8.20 -16.18 7.32
N ALA A 34 7.84 -16.87 8.41
CA ALA A 34 8.60 -16.81 9.66
C ALA A 34 10.05 -17.29 9.49
N ALA A 35 10.26 -18.42 8.82
CA ALA A 35 11.59 -18.97 8.56
C ALA A 35 12.45 -18.08 7.66
N SER A 36 11.84 -17.28 6.79
CA SER A 36 12.56 -16.38 5.87
C SER A 36 12.74 -14.97 6.43
N PHE A 37 12.03 -14.61 7.50
CA PHE A 37 11.89 -13.24 7.99
C PHE A 37 13.22 -12.63 8.43
N GLU A 38 13.96 -13.30 9.32
CA GLU A 38 15.21 -12.79 9.88
C GLU A 38 16.23 -12.52 8.77
N ARG A 39 16.42 -13.49 7.86
CA ARG A 39 17.36 -13.41 6.74
C ARG A 39 16.99 -12.30 5.73
N LEU A 40 15.71 -11.97 5.61
CA LEU A 40 15.23 -10.88 4.76
C LEU A 40 15.41 -9.52 5.44
N ALA A 41 15.13 -9.43 6.75
CA ALA A 41 15.28 -8.21 7.53
C ALA A 41 16.75 -7.74 7.59
N GLU A 42 17.70 -8.67 7.64
CA GLU A 42 19.15 -8.38 7.65
C GLU A 42 19.69 -7.80 6.34
N LEU A 43 18.94 -7.86 5.23
CA LEU A 43 19.42 -7.35 3.94
C LEU A 43 19.59 -5.82 3.93
N ASN A 44 18.74 -5.10 4.66
CA ASN A 44 18.71 -3.65 4.63
C ASN A 44 18.03 -3.05 5.86
N ASP A 45 18.83 -2.55 6.80
CA ASP A 45 18.38 -1.90 8.04
C ASP A 45 17.49 -0.66 7.81
N SER A 46 17.53 -0.06 6.61
CA SER A 46 16.67 1.08 6.27
C SER A 46 15.23 0.68 5.92
N VAL A 47 14.94 -0.62 5.81
CA VAL A 47 13.62 -1.15 5.46
C VAL A 47 12.99 -1.81 6.67
N ASN A 48 11.84 -1.30 7.10
CA ASN A 48 11.09 -1.92 8.18
C ASN A 48 10.45 -3.23 7.70
N CYS A 49 10.83 -4.36 8.29
CA CYS A 49 10.29 -5.66 7.93
C CYS A 49 9.26 -6.10 8.98
N GLN A 50 8.08 -6.54 8.53
CA GLN A 50 7.03 -7.07 9.39
C GLN A 50 6.64 -8.49 8.96
N LEU A 51 6.27 -9.34 9.92
CA LEU A 51 5.85 -10.72 9.69
C LEU A 51 4.37 -10.86 10.01
N VAL A 52 3.62 -11.47 9.09
CA VAL A 52 2.20 -11.77 9.28
C VAL A 52 1.94 -13.20 8.82
N VAL A 53 1.52 -14.05 9.75
CA VAL A 53 1.27 -15.47 9.50
C VAL A 53 -0.21 -15.85 9.55
N ASP A 54 -1.05 -14.94 10.03
CA ASP A 54 -2.49 -15.11 10.13
C ASP A 54 -3.17 -14.95 8.76
N GLU A 55 -4.46 -15.30 8.67
CA GLU A 55 -5.23 -15.10 7.44
C GLU A 55 -5.37 -13.61 7.10
N LEU A 56 -5.33 -13.29 5.80
CA LEU A 56 -5.52 -11.92 5.33
C LEU A 56 -6.97 -11.50 5.53
N THR A 57 -7.19 -10.50 6.37
CA THR A 57 -8.49 -9.83 6.52
C THR A 57 -8.54 -8.58 5.65
N GLU A 58 -9.73 -8.13 5.28
CA GLU A 58 -9.89 -6.86 4.55
C GLU A 58 -9.32 -5.69 5.34
N ASP A 59 -9.49 -5.68 6.66
CA ASP A 59 -8.99 -4.61 7.53
C ASP A 59 -7.46 -4.58 7.59
N PHE A 60 -6.82 -5.75 7.51
CA PHE A 60 -5.37 -5.84 7.36
C PHE A 60 -4.91 -5.26 6.02
N VAL A 61 -5.60 -5.55 4.93
CA VAL A 61 -5.23 -4.99 3.61
C VAL A 61 -5.43 -3.47 3.58
N LYS A 62 -6.49 -2.97 4.24
CA LYS A 62 -6.78 -1.53 4.35
C LYS A 62 -5.69 -0.73 5.09
N GLN A 63 -4.81 -1.36 5.86
CA GLN A 63 -3.72 -0.65 6.53
C GLN A 63 -2.64 -0.16 5.54
N PHE A 64 -2.60 -0.74 4.34
CA PHE A 64 -1.68 -0.32 3.27
C PHE A 64 -2.28 0.79 2.40
N ASP A 65 -3.56 1.11 2.58
CA ASP A 65 -4.17 2.30 2.01
C ASP A 65 -3.65 3.52 2.78
N PHE A 66 -3.48 4.65 2.09
CA PHE A 66 -3.13 5.91 2.74
C PHE A 66 -4.35 6.83 2.79
N LEU A 67 -4.40 7.65 3.85
CA LEU A 67 -5.53 8.52 4.14
C LEU A 67 -5.35 9.88 3.49
N ILE A 68 -6.47 10.50 3.13
CA ILE A 68 -6.48 11.85 2.53
C ILE A 68 -6.64 12.88 3.65
N GLU A 69 -5.82 13.92 3.61
CA GLU A 69 -5.99 15.11 4.44
C GLU A 69 -6.91 16.10 3.74
N TYR A 70 -6.61 16.38 2.47
CA TYR A 70 -7.25 17.42 1.70
C TYR A 70 -7.13 17.16 0.19
N VAL A 71 -8.16 17.58 -0.56
CA VAL A 71 -8.15 17.60 -2.02
C VAL A 71 -8.47 19.00 -2.51
N ASP A 72 -7.59 19.56 -3.33
CA ASP A 72 -7.80 20.83 -4.01
C ASP A 72 -8.64 20.62 -5.28
N ALA A 73 -9.82 21.23 -5.34
CA ALA A 73 -10.74 21.12 -6.46
C ALA A 73 -10.30 21.88 -7.71
N GLU A 74 -9.45 22.91 -7.58
CA GLU A 74 -8.97 23.72 -8.71
C GLU A 74 -7.77 23.07 -9.38
N THR A 75 -6.80 22.63 -8.57
CA THR A 75 -5.55 22.05 -9.07
C THR A 75 -5.61 20.55 -9.25
N GLY A 76 -6.45 19.85 -8.48
CA GLY A 76 -6.47 18.39 -8.40
C GLY A 76 -5.36 17.80 -7.54
N ASP A 77 -4.72 18.61 -6.69
CA ASP A 77 -3.71 18.13 -5.74
C ASP A 77 -4.37 17.45 -4.53
N VAL A 78 -3.94 16.22 -4.26
CA VAL A 78 -4.35 15.39 -3.12
C VAL A 78 -3.20 15.35 -2.12
N THR A 79 -3.47 15.81 -0.90
CA THR A 79 -2.53 15.75 0.23
C THR A 79 -2.88 14.56 1.12
N THR A 80 -1.88 13.77 1.49
CA THR A 80 -2.04 12.63 2.40
C THR A 80 -2.02 13.07 3.87
N LEU A 81 -2.79 12.38 4.72
CA LEU A 81 -2.90 12.64 6.16
C LEU A 81 -1.53 12.63 6.86
N GLU A 82 -1.30 13.62 7.74
CA GLU A 82 -0.08 13.74 8.56
C GLU A 82 1.24 13.71 7.73
N ASN A 83 1.19 14.17 6.47
CA ASN A 83 2.32 14.08 5.53
C ASN A 83 2.85 12.65 5.33
N GLN A 84 1.97 11.64 5.45
CA GLN A 84 2.31 10.26 5.17
C GLN A 84 2.87 10.11 3.75
N MET A 85 4.07 9.52 3.62
CA MET A 85 4.64 9.31 2.29
C MET A 85 3.86 8.23 1.54
N HIS A 86 3.25 8.57 0.40
CA HIS A 86 2.40 7.64 -0.36
C HIS A 86 3.18 6.57 -1.15
N GLY A 87 4.45 6.84 -1.49
CA GLY A 87 5.31 5.90 -2.22
C GLY A 87 4.94 5.64 -3.69
N LEU A 88 3.85 6.22 -4.19
CA LEU A 88 3.49 6.25 -5.62
C LEU A 88 4.58 6.87 -6.51
N GLU A 89 4.54 6.49 -7.78
CA GLU A 89 5.35 7.01 -8.88
C GLU A 89 4.48 7.64 -9.98
N ASP A 90 5.10 8.45 -10.84
CA ASP A 90 4.41 9.10 -11.95
C ASP A 90 3.81 8.07 -12.91
N GLY A 91 2.48 8.15 -13.10
CA GLY A 91 1.74 7.26 -13.98
C GLY A 91 1.13 6.04 -13.30
N ASP A 92 1.28 5.90 -11.98
CA ASP A 92 0.51 4.96 -11.19
C ASP A 92 -0.99 5.25 -11.27
N HIS A 93 -1.80 4.21 -11.10
CA HIS A 93 -3.25 4.34 -11.05
C HIS A 93 -3.73 4.15 -9.61
N VAL A 94 -4.65 5.00 -9.16
CA VAL A 94 -5.24 4.92 -7.83
C VAL A 94 -6.75 4.98 -7.88
N THR A 95 -7.39 4.39 -6.87
CA THR A 95 -8.83 4.49 -6.64
C THR A 95 -9.09 5.10 -5.26
N PHE A 96 -10.25 5.73 -5.12
CA PHE A 96 -10.68 6.40 -3.91
C PHE A 96 -11.89 5.72 -3.28
N SER A 97 -11.96 5.76 -1.95
CA SER A 97 -13.12 5.31 -1.18
C SER A 97 -13.28 6.15 0.09
N GLU A 98 -14.48 6.17 0.68
CA GLU A 98 -14.78 6.88 1.93
C GLU A 98 -14.52 8.41 1.92
N VAL A 99 -14.43 9.04 0.74
CA VAL A 99 -14.27 10.49 0.58
C VAL A 99 -15.61 11.20 0.84
N LYS A 100 -15.67 12.17 1.76
CA LYS A 100 -16.85 13.03 1.98
C LYS A 100 -16.70 14.38 1.27
N GLY A 101 -17.82 14.97 0.89
CA GLY A 101 -17.88 16.13 -0.01
C GLY A 101 -17.65 15.72 -1.47
N MET A 102 -16.41 15.37 -1.83
CA MET A 102 -16.01 14.94 -3.18
C MET A 102 -16.36 13.46 -3.46
N THR A 103 -17.63 13.11 -3.23
CA THR A 103 -18.11 11.73 -3.26
C THR A 103 -18.05 11.07 -4.64
N GLN A 104 -17.95 11.84 -5.72
CA GLN A 104 -17.80 11.35 -7.09
C GLN A 104 -16.48 10.59 -7.32
N LEU A 105 -15.48 10.78 -6.46
CA LEU A 105 -14.26 9.99 -6.48
C LEU A 105 -14.47 8.56 -5.97
N ASN A 106 -15.46 8.33 -5.10
CA ASN A 106 -15.66 7.02 -4.48
C ASN A 106 -16.07 5.99 -5.53
N GLY A 107 -15.21 4.99 -5.76
CA GLY A 107 -15.44 3.93 -6.74
C GLY A 107 -15.35 4.39 -8.21
N CYS A 108 -14.70 5.52 -8.48
CA CYS A 108 -14.40 5.93 -9.85
C CYS A 108 -13.44 4.94 -10.53
N SER A 109 -13.39 4.97 -11.86
CA SER A 109 -12.35 4.23 -12.59
C SER A 109 -10.96 4.66 -12.12
N PRO A 110 -9.98 3.74 -12.06
CA PRO A 110 -8.62 4.06 -11.64
C PRO A 110 -8.06 5.30 -12.33
N LEU A 111 -7.66 6.29 -11.53
CA LEU A 111 -7.15 7.57 -12.01
C LEU A 111 -5.63 7.52 -12.07
N LYS A 112 -5.08 7.92 -13.22
CA LYS A 112 -3.63 8.10 -13.39
C LYS A 112 -3.16 9.31 -12.60
N ILE A 113 -2.13 9.15 -11.78
CA ILE A 113 -1.60 10.22 -10.92
C ILE A 113 -0.26 10.76 -11.40
N THR A 114 0.07 11.98 -10.97
CA THR A 114 1.40 12.59 -11.09
C THR A 114 1.88 13.05 -9.72
N VAL A 115 3.04 12.60 -9.28
CA VAL A 115 3.62 12.92 -7.98
C VAL A 115 4.19 14.34 -8.01
N LYS A 116 3.81 15.17 -7.04
CA LYS A 116 4.34 16.53 -6.86
C LYS A 116 5.35 16.58 -5.72
N LYS A 117 5.02 15.93 -4.60
CA LYS A 117 5.82 15.84 -3.38
C LYS A 117 5.67 14.43 -2.80
N PRO A 118 6.52 14.00 -1.85
CA PRO A 118 6.38 12.69 -1.21
C PRO A 118 5.02 12.42 -0.53
N HIS A 119 4.28 13.48 -0.18
CA HIS A 119 2.98 13.47 0.49
C HIS A 119 1.88 14.17 -0.33
N VAL A 120 2.17 14.55 -1.59
CA VAL A 120 1.20 15.23 -2.47
C VAL A 120 1.32 14.68 -3.88
N PHE A 121 0.19 14.21 -4.41
CA PHE A 121 0.06 13.77 -5.79
C PHE A 121 -1.15 14.44 -6.45
N ASN A 122 -1.13 14.54 -7.77
CA ASN A 122 -2.14 15.21 -8.56
C ASN A 122 -2.97 14.19 -9.35
N ILE A 123 -4.29 14.35 -9.34
CA ILE A 123 -5.26 13.51 -10.08
C ILE A 123 -5.76 14.14 -11.39
N GLY A 124 -5.13 15.22 -11.82
CA GLY A 124 -5.47 15.97 -13.03
C GLY A 124 -6.87 16.58 -12.98
N ASP A 125 -7.54 16.58 -14.13
CA ASP A 125 -8.86 17.18 -14.30
C ASP A 125 -9.98 16.38 -13.63
N ALA A 126 -9.68 15.25 -12.99
CA ALA A 126 -10.68 14.46 -12.29
C ALA A 126 -11.33 15.22 -11.13
N ALA A 127 -10.59 16.12 -10.46
CA ALA A 127 -11.16 16.97 -9.41
C ALA A 127 -12.04 18.11 -9.96
N LYS A 128 -11.88 18.47 -11.24
CA LYS A 128 -12.56 19.64 -11.83
C LYS A 128 -14.05 19.35 -11.96
N ASN A 129 -14.85 20.29 -11.46
CA ASN A 129 -16.33 20.22 -11.41
C ASN A 129 -16.90 19.24 -10.37
N MET A 130 -16.10 18.73 -9.44
CA MET A 130 -16.63 17.99 -8.30
C MET A 130 -17.00 18.92 -7.14
N SER A 131 -17.80 18.40 -6.21
CA SER A 131 -18.11 19.10 -4.97
C SER A 131 -16.84 19.28 -4.12
N PRO A 132 -16.74 20.35 -3.30
CA PRO A 132 -15.59 20.56 -2.44
C PRO A 132 -15.40 19.38 -1.49
N TYR A 133 -14.15 19.01 -1.25
CA TYR A 133 -13.79 18.00 -0.26
C TYR A 133 -14.12 18.50 1.16
N GLU A 134 -14.65 17.61 2.00
CA GLU A 134 -14.96 17.90 3.40
C GLU A 134 -13.99 17.18 4.34
N GLU A 135 -14.01 15.85 4.33
CA GLU A 135 -13.19 15.02 5.21
C GLU A 135 -13.11 13.55 4.74
N GLY A 136 -12.20 12.80 5.35
CA GLY A 136 -12.04 11.37 5.14
C GLY A 136 -11.36 11.03 3.83
N GLY A 137 -11.61 9.83 3.32
CA GLY A 137 -11.00 9.38 2.08
C GLY A 137 -9.80 8.48 2.29
N ARG A 138 -9.82 7.38 1.54
CA ARG A 138 -8.72 6.42 1.41
C ARG A 138 -8.31 6.36 -0.05
N VAL A 139 -7.02 6.17 -0.25
CA VAL A 139 -6.45 5.99 -1.56
C VAL A 139 -5.79 4.63 -1.61
N LYS A 140 -6.14 3.87 -2.64
CA LYS A 140 -5.57 2.56 -2.91
C LYS A 140 -4.93 2.57 -4.29
N GLN A 141 -3.64 2.20 -4.34
CA GLN A 141 -2.97 1.97 -5.62
C GLN A 141 -3.53 0.69 -6.26
N VAL A 142 -3.81 0.78 -7.55
CA VAL A 142 -4.28 -0.34 -8.38
C VAL A 142 -3.33 -0.52 -9.56
N LYS A 143 -3.08 -1.77 -9.92
CA LYS A 143 -2.22 -2.15 -11.05
C LYS A 143 -3.04 -2.35 -12.32
#